data_AF-A0A3C0KDB8-F1
#
_entry.id   AF-A0A3C0KDB8-F1
#
_cell.length_a   1.000
_cell.length_b   1.000
_cell.length_c   1.000
_cell.angle_alpha   90.00
_cell.angle_beta   90.00
_cell.angle_gamma   90.00
#
_symmetry.space_group_name_H-M   'P 1'
#
loop_
_entity.id
_entity.type
_entity.pdbx_description
1 polymer ?
#
loop_
_entity_poly.entity_id
_entity_poly.type
_entity_poly.pdbx_seq_one_letter_code
_entity_poly.pdbx_strand_id
1 'polypeptide(L)' 'MSELHKFMFEGLPVRGMLVRLDDAWQEMLRRRQESGGYPAAVTSLLGEMVAATSLMQSNIKFNGAVVMQIQGDGPVKL' A
#
# COMPACT_ATOMS: atom_id res chain seq x y z
N MET A 1 -8.14 -2.55 -12.27
CA MET A 1 -7.49 -1.23 -12.10
C MET A 1 -7.42 -0.92 -10.61
N SER A 2 -6.29 -0.39 -10.17
CA SER A 2 -6.07 0.03 -8.79
C SER A 2 -6.84 1.30 -8.49
N GLU A 3 -7.56 1.33 -7.37
CA GLU A 3 -8.53 2.38 -7.05
C GLU A 3 -8.50 2.74 -5.56
N LEU A 4 -8.79 4.01 -5.25
CA LEU A 4 -9.01 4.49 -3.89
C LEU A 4 -10.34 5.24 -3.84
N HIS A 5 -11.26 4.73 -3.03
CA HIS A 5 -12.58 5.29 -2.83
C HIS A 5 -12.69 5.90 -1.44
N LYS A 6 -13.11 7.16 -1.36
CA LYS A 6 -13.41 7.84 -0.09
C LYS A 6 -14.92 7.96 0.05
N PHE A 7 -15.42 7.72 1.25
CA PHE A 7 -16.84 7.82 1.54
C PHE A 7 -17.07 8.33 2.96
N MET A 8 -18.28 8.82 3.21
CA MET A 8 -18.72 9.29 4.52
C MET A 8 -19.94 8.49 4.94
N PHE A 9 -20.07 8.20 6.24
CA PHE A 9 -21.28 7.61 6.77
C PHE A 9 -22.30 8.71 7.06
N GLU A 10 -23.46 8.67 6.42
CA GLU A 10 -24.51 9.66 6.64
C GLU A 10 -24.97 9.67 8.11
N GLY A 11 -25.14 10.87 8.68
CA GLY A 11 -25.56 11.03 10.07
C GLY A 11 -24.48 10.73 11.12
N LEU A 12 -23.28 10.30 10.73
CA LEU A 12 -22.16 10.02 11.64
C LEU A 12 -20.91 10.80 11.24
N PRO A 13 -20.10 11.31 12.20
CA PRO A 13 -18.86 12.01 11.89
C PRO A 13 -17.71 11.03 11.56
N VAL A 14 -17.97 10.04 10.69
CA VAL A 14 -17.02 8.98 10.34
C VAL A 14 -16.75 9.00 8.84
N ARG A 15 -15.46 9.00 8.48
CA ARG A 15 -14.99 8.88 7.10
C ARG A 15 -14.42 7.49 6.88
N GLY A 16 -14.87 6.83 5.82
CA GLY A 16 -14.32 5.57 5.36
C GLY A 16 -13.46 5.75 4.11
N MET A 17 -12.54 4.82 3.93
CA MET A 17 -11.69 4.73 2.73
C MET A 17 -11.51 3.26 2.37
N LEU A 18 -11.57 2.96 1.08
CA LEU A 18 -11.34 1.63 0.54
C LEU A 18 -10.29 1.73 -0.56
N VAL A 19 -9.28 0.86 -0.50
CA VAL A 19 -8.26 0.74 -1.54
C VAL A 19 -8.34 -0.65 -2.16
N ARG A 20 -8.28 -0.70 -3.49
CA ARG A 20 -8.06 -1.93 -4.26
C ARG A 20 -6.73 -1.80 -4.97
N LEU A 21 -5.81 -2.69 -4.68
CA LEU A 21 -4.56 -2.83 -5.42
C LEU A 21 -4.73 -3.94 -6.45
N ASP A 22 -4.44 -3.65 -7.70
CA ASP A 22 -4.60 -4.58 -8.81
C ASP A 22 -3.43 -4.42 -9.79
N ASP A 23 -3.67 -3.87 -10.98
CA ASP A 23 -2.67 -3.60 -12.02
C ASP A 23 -1.35 -2.98 -11.53
N ALA A 24 -1.37 -1.92 -10.72
CA ALA A 24 -0.17 -1.26 -10.23
C ALA A 24 0.68 -2.17 -9.33
N TRP A 25 0.02 -2.97 -8.49
CA TRP A 25 0.68 -3.94 -7.62
C TRP A 25 1.24 -5.12 -8.42
N GLN A 26 0.44 -5.65 -9.35
CA GLN A 26 0.86 -6.74 -10.25
C GLN A 26 2.07 -6.34 -11.10
N GLU A 27 2.09 -5.12 -11.64
CA GLU A 27 3.22 -4.61 -12.42
C GLU A 27 4.49 -4.46 -11.57
N MET A 28 4.36 -4.01 -10.32
CA MET A 28 5.49 -3.94 -9.39
C MET A 28 6.11 -5.33 -9.14
N LEU A 29 5.27 -6.34 -8.90
CA LEU A 29 5.72 -7.72 -8.72
C LEU A 29 6.31 -8.30 -10.00
N ARG A 30 5.72 -8.01 -11.17
CA ARG A 30 6.23 -8.46 -12.47
C ARG A 30 7.67 -7.97 -12.70
N ARG A 31 7.93 -6.67 -12.46
CA ARG A 31 9.28 -6.10 -12.57
C ARG A 31 10.24 -6.72 -11.57
N ARG A 32 9.81 -6.93 -10.32
CA ARG A 32 10.64 -7.58 -9.31
C ARG A 32 11.01 -9.01 -9.70
N GLN A 33 10.12 -9.71 -10.39
CA GLN A 33 10.35 -11.09 -10.81
C GLN A 33 11.58 -11.20 -11.73
N GLU A 34 11.86 -10.17 -12.53
CA GLU A 34 13.07 -10.09 -13.38
C GLU A 34 14.37 -10.10 -12.56
N SER A 35 14.31 -9.68 -11.28
CA SER A 35 15.44 -9.64 -10.34
C SER A 35 15.37 -10.73 -9.25
N GLY A 36 14.71 -11.85 -9.54
CA GLY A 36 14.64 -13.01 -8.64
C GLY A 36 13.42 -13.04 -7.70
N GLY A 37 12.51 -12.08 -7.80
CA GLY A 37 11.24 -12.11 -7.07
C GLY A 37 11.37 -11.77 -5.58
N TYR A 38 10.27 -11.99 -4.85
CA TYR A 38 10.20 -11.94 -3.39
C TYR A 38 9.66 -13.27 -2.87
N PRO A 39 10.12 -13.74 -1.69
CA PRO A 39 9.44 -14.82 -0.98
C PRO A 39 7.98 -14.45 -0.70
N ALA A 40 7.07 -15.42 -0.73
CA ALA A 40 5.63 -15.18 -0.59
C ALA A 40 5.25 -14.36 0.65
N ALA A 41 5.89 -14.63 1.80
CA ALA A 41 5.67 -13.87 3.03
C ALA A 41 6.03 -12.38 2.89
N VAL A 42 7.12 -12.08 2.16
CA VAL A 42 7.55 -10.70 1.89
C VAL A 42 6.60 -10.02 0.92
N THR A 43 6.14 -10.73 -0.11
CA THR A 43 5.13 -10.23 -1.04
C THR A 43 3.84 -9.83 -0.34
N SER A 44 3.34 -10.66 0.59
CA SER A 44 2.12 -10.33 1.38
C SER A 44 2.33 -9.06 2.19
N LEU A 45 3.41 -9.00 2.97
CA LEU A 45 3.71 -7.86 3.83
C LEU A 45 3.86 -6.57 3.02
N LEU A 46 4.57 -6.61 1.90
CA LEU A 46 4.70 -5.45 1.03
C LEU A 46 3.35 -5.03 0.43
N GLY A 47 2.48 -5.96 0.07
CA GLY A 47 1.13 -5.65 -0.41
C GLY A 47 0.28 -4.95 0.66
N GLU A 48 0.33 -5.43 1.89
CA GLU A 48 -0.30 -4.80 3.06
C GLU A 48 0.25 -3.39 3.31
N MET A 49 1.57 -3.22 3.22
CA MET A 49 2.23 -1.92 3.38
C MET A 49 1.85 -0.93 2.28
N VAL A 50 1.76 -1.37 1.02
CA VAL A 50 1.31 -0.52 -0.10
C VAL A 50 -0.12 -0.08 0.16
N ALA A 51 -1.02 -0.98 0.56
CA ALA A 51 -2.40 -0.64 0.86
C ALA A 51 -2.49 0.38 2.01
N ALA A 52 -1.78 0.13 3.11
CA ALA A 52 -1.72 1.03 4.26
C ALA A 52 -1.17 2.41 3.88
N THR A 53 -0.08 2.45 3.12
CA THR A 53 0.56 3.71 2.70
C THR A 53 -0.33 4.50 1.75
N SER A 54 -1.02 3.84 0.81
CA SER A 54 -2.00 4.51 -0.07
C SER A 54 -3.16 5.13 0.73
N LEU A 55 -3.67 4.42 1.73
CA LEU A 55 -4.70 4.96 2.62
C LEU A 55 -4.18 6.15 3.42
N MET A 56 -2.98 6.08 3.99
CA MET A 56 -2.36 7.19 4.74
C MET A 56 -2.08 8.40 3.85
N GLN A 57 -1.51 8.18 2.66
CA GLN A 57 -1.25 9.23 1.67
C GLN A 57 -2.53 9.98 1.32
N SER A 58 -3.67 9.29 1.22
CA SER A 58 -4.94 9.92 0.86
C SER A 58 -5.46 10.95 1.90
N ASN A 59 -4.83 11.03 3.08
CA ASN A 59 -5.17 11.98 4.14
C ASN A 59 -4.29 13.24 4.15
N ILE A 60 -3.19 13.29 3.41
CA ILE A 60 -2.33 14.47 3.40
C ILE A 60 -3.04 15.63 2.69
N LYS A 61 -2.91 16.84 3.24
CA LYS A 61 -3.61 18.05 2.77
C LYS A 61 -2.76 18.93 1.84
N PHE A 62 -1.56 18.48 1.49
CA PHE A 62 -0.60 19.21 0.67
C PHE A 62 -0.01 18.27 -0.40
N ASN A 63 0.61 18.85 -1.43
CA ASN A 63 1.30 18.06 -2.45
C ASN A 63 2.63 17.53 -1.87
N GLY A 64 2.69 16.23 -1.63
CA GLY A 64 3.85 15.57 -1.05
C GLY A 64 3.76 14.06 -1.16
N ALA A 65 4.78 13.38 -0.63
CA ALA A 65 4.87 11.93 -0.62
C ALA A 65 4.84 11.40 0.82
N VAL A 66 4.24 10.23 1.00
CA VAL A 66 4.36 9.44 2.23
C VAL A 66 5.28 8.26 1.92
N VAL A 67 6.33 8.10 2.71
CA VAL A 67 7.24 6.95 2.64
C VAL A 67 7.07 6.16 3.93
N MET A 68 6.65 4.90 3.80
CA MET A 68 6.55 3.97 4.91
C MET A 68 7.73 3.00 4.88
N GLN A 69 8.46 2.91 5.98
CA GLN A 69 9.54 1.96 6.18
C GLN A 69 9.30 1.18 7.47
N ILE A 70 9.55 -0.11 7.43
CA ILE A 70 9.53 -0.99 8.60
C ILE A 70 10.93 -1.56 8.74
N GLN A 71 11.47 -1.48 9.95
CA GLN A 71 12.81 -1.97 10.28
C GLN A 71 12.70 -2.96 11.44
N GLY A 72 13.55 -3.99 11.40
CA GLY A 72 13.67 -4.96 12.47
C GLY A 72 14.89 -5.85 12.25
N ASP A 73 15.21 -6.66 13.25
CA ASP A 73 16.40 -7.54 13.26
C ASP A 73 16.17 -8.86 12.52
N GLY A 74 15.15 -8.93 11.68
CA GLY A 74 14.70 -10.12 10.97
C GLY A 74 15.50 -10.44 9.69
N PRO A 75 15.12 -11.51 8.98
CA PRO A 75 15.81 -11.96 7.76
C PRO A 75 15.63 -11.00 6.57
N VAL A 76 14.62 -10.12 6.62
CA VAL A 76 14.42 -9.05 5.64
C VAL A 76 15.11 -7.80 6.19
N LYS A 77 16.30 -7.52 5.66
CA LYS A 77 16.99 -6.25 5.91
C LYS A 77 16.59 -5.26 4.82
N LEU A 78 16.24 -4.05 5.24
CA LEU A 78 15.82 -2.94 4.38
C LEU A 78 16.93 -1.89 4.32
#